data_AF-A0A1E4T6A1-F1
#
_entry.id   AF-A0A1E4T6A1-F1
#
_cell.length_a   1.000
_cell.length_b   1.000
_cell.length_c   1.000
_cell.angle_alpha   90.00
_cell.angle_beta   90.00
_cell.angle_gamma   90.00
#
_symmetry.space_group_name_H-M   'P 1'
#
loop_
_entity.id
_entity.type
_entity.pdbx_description
1 polymer ?
#
loop_
_entity_poly.entity_id
_entity_poly.type
_entity_poly.pdbx_seq_one_letter_code
_entity_poly.pdbx_strand_id
1 'polypeptide(L)'
;MSFVRDLIEAFVPTVAYAEEPAEEEPVEEEATEETSEAAEEEDEDEEDEDEDDEDEDEEEAGDQLDSLHKECAQTKECAHYVHHYHECVERVTKEMEEEDYASKDYKEDCIEEFFHLQHCINDCAAPNLFYKLK
;
A
#
# COMPACT_ATOMS: atom_id res chain seq x y z
N MET A 1 24.09 32.00 30.45
CA MET A 1 24.42 30.57 30.44
C MET A 1 23.13 29.75 30.27
N SER A 2 22.36 30.00 29.20
CA SER A 2 21.08 29.29 28.92
C SER A 2 21.19 28.49 27.63
N PHE A 3 21.76 29.12 26.58
CA PHE A 3 21.94 28.52 25.26
C PHE A 3 22.67 27.17 25.22
N VAL A 4 23.61 26.91 26.15
CA VAL A 4 24.35 25.63 26.18
C VAL A 4 23.48 24.51 26.75
N ARG A 5 22.57 24.83 27.69
CA ARG A 5 21.64 23.87 28.27
C ARG A 5 20.56 23.50 27.26
N ASP A 6 20.03 24.49 26.57
CA ASP A 6 18.97 24.30 25.56
C ASP A 6 19.46 23.41 24.39
N LEU A 7 20.74 23.49 24.04
CA LEU A 7 21.35 22.66 22.99
C LEU A 7 21.61 21.21 23.43
N ILE A 8 21.85 20.99 24.72
CA ILE A 8 22.03 19.64 25.30
C ILE A 8 20.66 18.95 25.40
N GLU A 9 19.62 19.65 25.82
CA GLU A 9 18.26 19.10 25.92
C GLU A 9 17.68 18.74 24.53
N ALA A 10 18.05 19.44 23.46
CA ALA A 10 17.63 19.11 22.09
C ALA A 10 18.25 17.83 21.50
N PHE A 11 19.40 17.39 22.03
CA PHE A 11 20.12 16.20 21.53
C PHE A 11 19.78 14.92 22.32
N VAL A 12 19.04 15.03 23.43
CA VAL A 12 18.63 13.85 24.20
C VAL A 12 17.24 13.43 23.70
N PRO A 13 17.10 12.25 23.08
CA PRO A 13 15.81 11.77 22.63
C PRO A 13 14.87 11.62 23.82
N THR A 14 13.68 12.21 23.72
CA THR A 14 12.61 12.00 24.67
C THR A 14 12.13 10.56 24.55
N VAL A 15 12.48 9.72 25.52
CA VAL A 15 12.01 8.33 25.60
C VAL A 15 10.52 8.36 25.99
N ALA A 16 9.65 8.12 25.02
CA ALA A 16 8.25 7.79 25.28
C ALA A 16 8.15 6.28 25.54
N TYR A 17 7.71 5.91 26.75
CA TYR A 17 7.31 4.53 27.05
C TYR A 17 5.87 4.34 26.55
N ALA A 18 5.68 3.52 25.52
CA ALA A 18 4.36 2.98 25.18
C ALA A 18 4.09 1.79 26.12
N GLU A 19 2.99 1.85 26.87
CA GLU A 19 2.52 0.77 27.74
C GLU A 19 1.77 -0.24 26.84
N GLU A 20 2.32 -1.44 26.65
CA GLU A 20 1.70 -2.54 25.90
C GLU A 20 0.53 -3.15 26.69
N PRO A 21 -0.69 -3.29 26.14
CA PRO A 21 -1.68 -4.23 26.67
C PRO A 21 -1.47 -5.62 26.08
N ALA A 22 -1.47 -6.61 26.99
CA ALA A 22 -1.15 -8.02 26.79
C ALA A 22 -2.20 -8.82 25.98
N GLU A 23 -1.66 -9.79 25.21
CA GLU A 23 -2.10 -11.16 24.88
C GLU A 23 -3.61 -11.51 24.69
N GLU A 24 -3.95 -11.82 23.43
CA GLU A 24 -4.61 -13.01 22.82
C GLU A 24 -5.61 -13.90 23.58
N GLU A 25 -6.68 -14.35 22.87
CA GLU A 25 -7.07 -15.77 22.57
C GLU A 25 -8.51 -15.86 21.92
N PRO A 26 -8.87 -16.94 21.19
CA PRO A 26 -9.51 -16.85 19.85
C PRO A 26 -10.71 -17.83 19.56
N VAL A 27 -11.11 -17.88 18.27
CA VAL A 27 -11.82 -18.92 17.47
C VAL A 27 -13.29 -19.30 17.77
N GLU A 28 -14.16 -19.19 16.75
CA GLU A 28 -14.99 -20.34 16.30
C GLU A 28 -15.34 -20.24 14.80
N GLU A 29 -15.05 -21.35 14.11
CA GLU A 29 -15.24 -21.71 12.71
C GLU A 29 -16.52 -22.55 12.63
N GLU A 30 -17.42 -22.35 11.66
CA GLU A 30 -18.25 -23.45 11.14
C GLU A 30 -18.60 -23.23 9.66
N ALA A 31 -18.37 -24.30 8.91
CA ALA A 31 -18.56 -24.46 7.48
C ALA A 31 -19.98 -24.91 7.13
N THR A 32 -20.46 -24.55 5.94
CA THR A 32 -21.45 -25.35 5.20
C THR A 32 -21.26 -25.19 3.68
N GLU A 33 -20.91 -26.31 3.04
CA GLU A 33 -21.22 -26.80 1.69
C GLU A 33 -22.54 -26.28 1.08
N GLU A 34 -22.86 -26.29 -0.22
CA GLU A 34 -22.27 -26.76 -1.49
C GLU A 34 -23.25 -26.27 -2.60
N THR A 35 -22.85 -26.46 -3.87
CA THR A 35 -23.68 -26.72 -5.07
C THR A 35 -24.00 -25.59 -6.09
N SER A 36 -23.51 -25.88 -7.32
CA SER A 36 -24.16 -25.85 -8.65
C SER A 36 -24.13 -24.59 -9.54
N GLU A 37 -23.18 -24.63 -10.48
CA GLU A 37 -23.27 -24.58 -11.97
C GLU A 37 -24.19 -23.60 -12.75
N ALA A 38 -23.54 -23.02 -13.77
CA ALA A 38 -24.00 -22.68 -15.14
C ALA A 38 -24.95 -21.48 -15.31
N ALA A 39 -24.51 -20.34 -15.87
CA ALA A 39 -24.15 -20.04 -17.27
C ALA A 39 -25.33 -19.63 -18.17
N GLU A 40 -25.36 -18.31 -18.43
CA GLU A 40 -25.65 -17.57 -19.68
C GLU A 40 -27.07 -17.27 -20.21
N GLU A 41 -27.06 -16.16 -20.98
CA GLU A 41 -28.01 -15.54 -21.93
C GLU A 41 -28.71 -14.29 -21.35
N GLU A 42 -28.25 -13.04 -21.63
CA GLU A 42 -28.52 -12.19 -22.83
C GLU A 42 -30.03 -12.07 -23.13
N ASP A 43 -30.67 -10.95 -23.44
CA ASP A 43 -30.36 -9.56 -23.79
C ASP A 43 -31.75 -8.87 -23.84
N GLU A 44 -31.90 -7.63 -23.35
CA GLU A 44 -33.01 -6.78 -23.82
C GLU A 44 -32.64 -5.29 -23.66
N ASP A 45 -32.30 -4.74 -24.83
CA ASP A 45 -32.21 -3.36 -25.33
C ASP A 45 -32.90 -2.19 -24.60
N GLU A 46 -32.23 -1.03 -24.79
CA GLU A 46 -32.71 0.36 -24.91
C GLU A 46 -33.41 1.04 -23.72
N GLU A 47 -32.74 2.05 -23.13
CA GLU A 47 -33.21 3.44 -23.27
C GLU A 47 -32.09 4.46 -22.98
N ASP A 48 -32.04 5.45 -23.86
CA ASP A 48 -31.18 6.62 -23.95
C ASP A 48 -31.63 7.67 -22.91
N GLU A 49 -30.83 7.87 -21.85
CA GLU A 49 -30.93 9.05 -20.98
C GLU A 49 -29.56 9.75 -20.91
N ASP A 50 -29.40 10.70 -21.83
CA ASP A 50 -28.54 11.88 -21.74
C ASP A 50 -28.95 12.69 -20.48
N GLU A 51 -28.53 12.23 -19.30
CA GLU A 51 -28.48 13.03 -18.07
C GLU A 51 -27.06 13.59 -17.90
N ASP A 52 -26.98 14.87 -18.26
CA ASP A 52 -26.00 15.86 -17.80
C ASP A 52 -25.93 15.87 -16.26
N ASP A 53 -25.18 14.93 -15.71
CA ASP A 53 -24.85 14.87 -14.28
C ASP A 53 -23.65 15.81 -14.00
N GLU A 54 -23.93 17.12 -14.07
CA GLU A 54 -23.14 18.16 -13.38
C GLU A 54 -23.51 18.21 -11.89
N ASP A 55 -23.53 17.08 -11.17
CA ASP A 55 -23.81 17.04 -9.73
C ASP A 55 -22.59 16.54 -8.93
N GLU A 56 -21.85 17.51 -8.39
CA GLU A 56 -21.28 17.48 -7.04
C GLU A 56 -20.45 16.26 -6.58
N ASP A 57 -19.52 15.75 -7.40
CA ASP A 57 -18.34 15.09 -6.84
C ASP A 57 -17.38 16.16 -6.28
N GLU A 58 -17.73 16.69 -5.10
CA GLU A 58 -16.72 17.01 -4.09
C GLU A 58 -15.99 15.70 -3.75
N GLU A 59 -15.19 15.16 -4.68
CA GLU A 59 -14.14 14.23 -4.31
C GLU A 59 -13.30 15.00 -3.30
N GLU A 60 -13.43 14.65 -2.02
CA GLU A 60 -12.50 15.03 -0.96
C GLU A 60 -11.12 14.87 -1.58
N ALA A 61 -10.46 16.00 -1.87
CA ALA A 61 -9.24 15.97 -2.66
C ALA A 61 -8.28 14.98 -1.99
N GLY A 62 -8.13 13.80 -2.60
CA GLY A 62 -7.53 12.65 -1.95
C GLY A 62 -6.10 12.96 -1.52
N ASP A 63 -5.49 12.07 -0.75
CA ASP A 63 -4.13 12.32 -0.29
C ASP A 63 -3.18 12.63 -1.46
N GLN A 64 -2.57 13.80 -1.39
CA GLN A 64 -1.77 14.33 -2.49
C GLN A 64 -0.44 13.59 -2.63
N LEU A 65 0.03 12.95 -1.56
CA LEU A 65 1.20 12.07 -1.62
C LEU A 65 0.86 10.78 -2.38
N ASP A 66 -0.30 10.18 -2.14
CA ASP A 66 -0.76 8.99 -2.88
C ASP A 66 -0.91 9.27 -4.38
N SER A 67 -1.44 10.44 -4.75
CA SER A 67 -1.53 10.87 -6.15
C SER A 67 -0.14 11.02 -6.78
N LEU A 68 0.78 11.71 -6.10
CA LEU A 68 2.16 11.87 -6.56
C LEU A 68 2.92 10.54 -6.63
N HIS A 69 2.70 9.63 -5.69
CA HIS A 69 3.32 8.31 -5.70
C HIS A 69 2.92 7.50 -6.92
N LYS A 70 1.62 7.49 -7.28
CA LYS A 70 1.11 6.82 -8.48
C LYS A 70 1.70 7.41 -9.76
N GLU A 71 1.70 8.74 -9.88
CA GLU A 71 2.30 9.44 -11.02
C GLU A 71 3.80 9.13 -11.15
N CYS A 72 4.54 9.21 -10.03
CA CYS A 72 5.98 8.95 -9.98
C CYS A 72 6.32 7.49 -10.32
N ALA A 73 5.51 6.51 -9.88
CA ALA A 73 5.70 5.10 -10.18
C ALA A 73 5.57 4.78 -11.68
N GLN A 74 4.74 5.55 -12.41
CA GLN A 74 4.52 5.38 -13.85
C GLN A 74 5.57 6.11 -14.72
N THR A 75 6.48 6.87 -14.12
CA THR A 75 7.56 7.52 -14.86
C THR A 75 8.50 6.50 -15.48
N LYS A 76 9.15 6.86 -16.60
CA LYS A 76 10.11 5.97 -17.27
C LYS A 76 11.29 5.56 -16.38
N GLU A 77 11.64 6.40 -15.41
CA GLU A 77 12.75 6.15 -14.47
C GLU A 77 12.37 5.21 -13.33
N CYS A 78 11.08 5.09 -12.98
CA CYS A 78 10.64 4.21 -11.87
C CYS A 78 9.86 2.97 -12.33
N ALA A 79 9.35 2.95 -13.56
CA ALA A 79 8.51 1.86 -14.06
C ALA A 79 9.18 0.47 -14.03
N HIS A 80 10.51 0.38 -14.21
CA HIS A 80 11.21 -0.91 -14.11
C HIS A 80 11.30 -1.43 -12.68
N TYR A 81 11.36 -0.54 -11.67
CA TYR A 81 11.32 -0.98 -10.27
C TYR A 81 9.95 -1.53 -9.88
N VAL A 82 8.87 -1.01 -10.46
CA VAL A 82 7.52 -1.59 -10.31
C VAL A 82 7.51 -3.02 -10.87
N HIS A 83 8.05 -3.23 -12.07
CA HIS A 83 8.17 -4.57 -12.66
C HIS A 83 8.96 -5.52 -11.74
N HIS A 84 10.15 -5.13 -11.27
CA HIS A 84 10.96 -5.98 -10.40
C HIS A 84 10.28 -6.30 -9.06
N TYR A 85 9.60 -5.32 -8.48
CA TYR A 85 8.82 -5.54 -7.25
C TYR A 85 7.70 -6.56 -7.48
N HIS A 86 6.92 -6.42 -8.56
CA HIS A 86 5.87 -7.40 -8.87
C HIS A 86 6.42 -8.78 -9.20
N GLU A 87 7.53 -8.86 -9.92
CA GLU A 87 8.22 -10.14 -10.20
C GLU A 87 8.68 -10.83 -8.90
N CYS A 88 9.17 -10.07 -7.91
CA CYS A 88 9.47 -10.61 -6.60
C CYS A 88 8.20 -11.08 -5.87
N VAL A 89 7.14 -10.26 -5.86
CA VAL A 89 5.88 -10.60 -5.19
C VAL A 89 5.27 -11.88 -5.76
N GLU A 90 5.28 -12.05 -7.09
CA GLU A 90 4.80 -13.27 -7.74
C GLU A 90 5.63 -14.49 -7.32
N ARG A 91 6.95 -14.36 -7.23
CA ARG A 91 7.85 -15.44 -6.81
C ARG A 91 7.65 -15.81 -5.35
N VAL A 92 7.59 -14.83 -4.45
CA VAL A 92 7.37 -15.05 -3.00
C VAL A 92 5.99 -15.64 -2.75
N THR A 93 4.95 -15.13 -3.42
CA THR A 93 3.59 -15.69 -3.31
C THR A 93 3.55 -17.15 -3.72
N LYS A 94 4.22 -17.50 -4.82
CA LYS A 94 4.36 -18.88 -5.25
C LYS A 94 5.14 -19.74 -4.24
N GLU A 95 6.16 -19.19 -3.61
CA GLU A 95 6.91 -19.89 -2.55
C GLU A 95 6.02 -20.18 -1.34
N MET A 96 5.11 -19.26 -0.99
CA MET A 96 4.18 -19.40 0.14
C MET A 96 3.15 -20.50 -0.04
N GLU A 97 2.86 -20.90 -1.28
CA GLU A 97 1.92 -21.99 -1.61
C GLU A 97 2.52 -23.40 -1.43
N GLU A 98 3.83 -23.50 -1.20
CA GLU A 98 4.51 -24.79 -1.01
C GLU A 98 4.13 -25.45 0.33
N GLU A 99 3.87 -26.77 0.33
CA GLU A 99 3.39 -27.52 1.50
C GLU A 99 4.32 -27.40 2.73
N ASP A 100 5.62 -27.31 2.51
CA ASP A 100 6.64 -27.20 3.55
C ASP A 100 7.09 -25.76 3.82
N TYR A 101 6.43 -24.75 3.25
CA TYR A 101 6.81 -23.34 3.41
C TYR A 101 7.03 -22.98 4.87
N ALA A 102 6.11 -23.37 5.78
CA ALA A 102 6.20 -23.09 7.21
C ALA A 102 7.49 -23.61 7.86
N SER A 103 8.08 -24.68 7.33
CA SER A 103 9.29 -25.32 7.86
C SER A 103 10.57 -24.91 7.15
N LYS A 104 10.51 -24.03 6.14
CA LYS A 104 11.70 -23.52 5.45
C LYS A 104 12.53 -22.63 6.36
N ASP A 105 13.85 -22.90 6.37
CA ASP A 105 14.84 -22.08 7.06
C ASP A 105 15.00 -20.68 6.42
N TYR A 106 14.77 -20.58 5.11
CA TYR A 106 14.91 -19.35 4.34
C TYR A 106 13.62 -19.08 3.58
N LYS A 107 13.04 -17.91 3.81
CA LYS A 107 11.87 -17.39 3.11
C LYS A 107 12.32 -16.13 2.41
N GLU A 108 12.11 -16.06 1.10
CA GLU A 108 12.42 -14.83 0.36
C GLU A 108 11.46 -13.71 0.79
N ASP A 109 11.97 -12.47 0.81
CA ASP A 109 11.17 -11.26 0.97
C ASP A 109 11.46 -10.29 -0.19
N CYS A 110 10.60 -9.28 -0.36
CA CYS A 110 10.73 -8.27 -1.42
C CYS A 110 11.13 -6.89 -0.89
N ILE A 111 11.80 -6.84 0.26
CA ILE A 111 12.14 -5.56 0.91
C ILE A 111 13.14 -4.78 0.05
N GLU A 112 14.09 -5.46 -0.59
CA GLU A 112 15.08 -4.81 -1.46
C GLU A 112 14.42 -4.16 -2.68
N GLU A 113 13.56 -4.89 -3.40
CA GLU A 113 12.83 -4.37 -4.56
C GLU A 113 11.87 -3.25 -4.16
N PHE A 114 11.19 -3.38 -3.02
CA PHE A 114 10.35 -2.34 -2.46
C PHE A 114 11.17 -1.08 -2.15
N PHE A 115 12.36 -1.22 -1.58
CA PHE A 115 13.23 -0.09 -1.25
C PHE A 115 13.73 0.62 -2.51
N HIS A 116 14.06 -0.12 -3.58
CA HIS A 116 14.41 0.48 -4.87
C HIS A 116 13.25 1.26 -5.48
N LEU A 117 12.04 0.68 -5.47
CA LEU A 117 10.83 1.33 -5.95
C LEU A 117 10.52 2.61 -5.15
N GLN A 118 10.46 2.49 -3.82
CA GLN A 118 10.08 3.60 -2.96
C GLN A 118 11.15 4.70 -2.95
N HIS A 119 12.44 4.35 -3.07
CA HIS A 119 13.50 5.35 -3.22
C HIS A 119 13.31 6.17 -4.49
N CYS A 120 13.02 5.53 -5.63
CA CYS A 120 12.76 6.22 -6.89
C CYS A 120 11.53 7.12 -6.81
N ILE A 121 10.43 6.60 -6.25
CA ILE A 121 9.19 7.37 -6.06
C ILE A 121 9.43 8.58 -5.16
N ASN A 122 10.15 8.41 -4.04
CA ASN A 122 10.44 9.49 -3.11
C ASN A 122 11.30 10.58 -3.75
N ASP A 123 12.32 10.23 -4.52
CA ASP A 123 13.17 11.20 -5.22
C ASP A 123 12.34 12.05 -6.21
N CYS A 124 11.28 11.48 -6.79
CA CYS A 124 10.32 12.17 -7.66
C CYS A 124 9.27 13.00 -6.87
N ALA A 125 8.69 12.46 -5.81
CA ALA A 125 7.56 13.07 -5.09
C ALA A 125 7.99 14.13 -4.07
N ALA A 126 9.10 13.91 -3.35
CA ALA A 126 9.60 14.78 -2.29
C ALA A 126 9.78 16.26 -2.72
N PRO A 127 10.34 16.60 -3.90
CA PRO A 127 10.46 17.99 -4.31
C PRO A 127 9.11 18.63 -4.68
N ASN A 128 8.03 17.86 -4.86
CA ASN A 128 6.76 18.35 -5.39
C ASN A 128 5.64 18.43 -4.33
N LEU A 129 5.66 17.54 -3.33
CA LEU A 129 4.57 17.37 -2.36
C LEU A 129 4.15 18.67 -1.66
N PHE A 130 5.11 19.43 -1.15
CA PHE A 130 4.82 20.62 -0.34
C PHE A 130 4.26 21.80 -1.14
N TYR A 131 4.31 21.77 -2.48
CA TYR A 131 3.62 22.77 -3.30
C TYR A 131 2.12 22.51 -3.41
N LYS A 132 1.68 21.29 -3.08
CA LYS A 132 0.30 20.86 -3.16
C LYS A 132 -0.43 21.02 -1.81
N LEU A 133 0.32 20.97 -0.69
CA LEU A 133 -0.18 21.12 0.68
C LEU A 133 -0.36 22.61 1.10
N LYS A 134 -1.33 22.88 1.98
CA LYS A 134 -1.79 24.24 2.36
C LYS A 134 -1.29 24.73 3.72
#